data_AF-A0A8H5WF99-F1
#
_entry.id   AF-A0A8H5WF99-F1
#
_cell.length_a   1.000
_cell.length_b   1.000
_cell.length_c   1.000
_cell.angle_alpha   90.00
_cell.angle_beta   90.00
_cell.angle_gamma   90.00
#
_symmetry.space_group_name_H-M   'P 1'
#
loop_
_entity.id
_entity.type
_entity.pdbx_description
1 polymer ?
#
loop_
_entity_poly.entity_id
_entity_poly.type
_entity_poly.pdbx_seq_one_letter_code
_entity_poly.pdbx_strand_id
1 'polypeptide(L)'
;MCIVVGGILATAAHGTTIDGMFWMLTVARGVVGFGTGGEYPASSTSASESANERALDKRGPIFILVTNLPLSFGGPLAVSIFMIVLSAAGTDNLSTVWRVCFGIGILLPLTVFYFRIRMLNSKLYRQGAIKRRVPYVLVLRYYWKTLIGTCGAWFLYDFVTFPNGVFSGTILASVVPEGGNTLLHTAEWQLLLGYIALPGVFIGAWMCDRVGRKNTMMIGFAGYLVFGLVIGCAYDQITKIVPLFVIFYGLMQSSGNLGPGDMLGLLSSESYATSVRGTCYGISAALGKTGAAVGTQAFKPIQLNLGKRWTFIIAAICGVTGILVTYFFVPNVTGEDLGKNDERFRAYLVHHGWNGEIGEWDLKSSADGISPVTEGKTNP
;
A
#
# COMPACT_ATOMS: atom_id res chain seq x y z
N MET A 1 2.78 -19.15 -5.97
CA MET A 1 1.92 -20.34 -6.15
C MET A 1 0.48 -20.10 -5.70
N CYS A 2 0.21 -19.67 -4.46
CA CYS A 2 -1.15 -19.45 -3.95
C CYS A 2 -1.99 -18.48 -4.80
N ILE A 3 -1.42 -17.37 -5.28
CA ILE A 3 -2.12 -16.40 -6.15
C ILE A 3 -2.67 -17.06 -7.42
N VAL A 4 -1.85 -17.87 -8.10
CA VAL A 4 -2.21 -18.59 -9.32
C VAL A 4 -3.30 -19.62 -9.02
N VAL A 5 -3.11 -20.45 -7.99
CA VAL A 5 -4.09 -21.48 -7.60
C VAL A 5 -5.43 -20.85 -7.23
N GLY A 6 -5.43 -19.80 -6.40
CA GLY A 6 -6.65 -19.08 -6.03
C GLY A 6 -7.34 -18.44 -7.24
N GLY A 7 -6.57 -17.90 -8.20
CA GLY A 7 -7.12 -17.36 -9.45
C GLY A 7 -7.78 -18.42 -10.33
N ILE A 8 -7.16 -19.60 -10.45
CA ILE A 8 -7.75 -20.76 -11.17
C ILE A 8 -9.05 -21.19 -10.49
N LEU A 9 -9.04 -21.33 -9.15
CA LEU A 9 -10.22 -21.67 -8.37
C LEU A 9 -11.33 -20.62 -8.52
N ALA A 10 -10.99 -19.33 -8.57
CA ALA A 10 -11.95 -18.26 -8.78
C ALA A 10 -12.56 -18.33 -10.18
N THR A 11 -11.75 -18.56 -11.21
CA THR A 11 -12.21 -18.74 -12.61
C THR A 11 -13.18 -19.94 -12.72
N ALA A 12 -12.84 -21.04 -12.05
CA ALA A 12 -13.62 -22.26 -12.04
C ALA A 12 -14.75 -22.29 -11.00
N ALA A 13 -14.99 -21.19 -10.26
CA ALA A 13 -15.90 -21.20 -9.12
C ALA A 13 -17.32 -21.63 -9.55
N HIS A 14 -17.82 -22.71 -8.97
CA HIS A 14 -19.12 -23.29 -9.28
C HIS A 14 -19.74 -23.87 -8.01
N GLY A 15 -21.06 -23.97 -7.95
CA GLY A 15 -21.77 -24.53 -6.82
C GLY A 15 -23.14 -25.05 -7.26
N THR A 16 -23.63 -26.06 -6.55
CA THR A 16 -24.99 -26.60 -6.76
C THR A 16 -26.07 -25.57 -6.40
N THR A 17 -25.74 -24.62 -5.51
CA THR A 17 -26.52 -23.43 -5.21
C THR A 17 -25.72 -22.16 -5.50
N ILE A 18 -26.41 -21.05 -5.71
CA ILE A 18 -25.79 -19.72 -5.90
C ILE A 18 -24.92 -19.38 -4.68
N ASP A 19 -25.42 -19.65 -3.47
CA ASP A 19 -24.66 -19.45 -2.22
C ASP A 19 -23.41 -20.32 -2.18
N GLY A 20 -23.51 -21.59 -2.61
CA GLY A 20 -22.36 -22.49 -2.71
C GLY A 20 -21.29 -21.97 -3.68
N MET A 21 -21.70 -21.39 -4.82
CA MET A 21 -20.78 -20.75 -5.76
C MET A 21 -20.08 -19.54 -5.11
N PHE A 22 -20.82 -18.69 -4.39
CA PHE A 22 -20.23 -17.53 -3.69
C PHE A 22 -19.30 -17.94 -2.55
N TRP A 23 -19.58 -19.04 -1.83
CA TRP A 23 -18.65 -19.59 -0.84
C TRP A 23 -17.36 -20.09 -1.48
N MET A 24 -17.44 -20.84 -2.58
CA MET A 24 -16.26 -21.28 -3.32
C MET A 24 -15.44 -20.07 -3.80
N LEU A 25 -16.10 -19.04 -4.35
CA LEU A 25 -15.45 -17.81 -4.77
C LEU A 25 -14.78 -17.08 -3.59
N THR A 26 -15.44 -17.03 -2.44
CA THR A 26 -14.91 -16.41 -1.21
C THR A 26 -13.64 -17.10 -0.74
N VAL A 27 -13.65 -18.44 -0.68
CA VAL A 27 -12.48 -19.24 -0.32
C VAL A 27 -11.36 -19.04 -1.34
N ALA A 28 -11.66 -19.11 -2.65
CA ALA A 28 -10.69 -18.90 -3.72
C ALA A 28 -10.03 -17.51 -3.62
N ARG A 29 -10.82 -16.45 -3.40
CA ARG A 29 -10.30 -15.09 -3.19
C ARG A 29 -9.51 -14.96 -1.90
N GLY A 30 -9.87 -15.70 -0.85
CA GLY A 30 -9.08 -15.82 0.37
C GLY A 30 -7.68 -16.39 0.11
N VAL A 31 -7.58 -17.43 -0.73
CA VAL A 31 -6.29 -18.01 -1.14
C VAL A 31 -5.46 -17.02 -1.95
N VAL A 32 -6.08 -16.27 -2.88
CA VAL A 32 -5.41 -15.17 -3.59
C VAL A 32 -4.90 -14.12 -2.59
N GLY A 33 -5.75 -13.68 -1.67
CA GLY A 33 -5.42 -12.69 -0.64
C GLY A 33 -4.26 -13.12 0.25
N PHE A 34 -4.22 -14.38 0.69
CA PHE A 34 -3.11 -14.94 1.44
C PHE A 34 -1.80 -14.90 0.63
N GLY A 35 -1.85 -15.30 -0.64
CA GLY A 35 -0.70 -15.24 -1.54
C GLY A 35 -0.20 -13.81 -1.76
N THR A 36 -1.10 -12.87 -1.99
CA THR A 36 -0.76 -11.44 -2.16
C THR A 36 -0.19 -10.86 -0.86
N GLY A 37 -0.72 -11.24 0.31
CA GLY A 37 -0.25 -10.77 1.61
C GLY A 37 1.17 -11.24 1.95
N GLY A 38 1.56 -12.46 1.54
CA GLY A 38 2.94 -12.93 1.68
C GLY A 38 3.89 -12.25 0.71
N GLU A 39 3.41 -11.92 -0.49
CA GLU A 39 4.24 -11.30 -1.52
C GLU A 39 4.52 -9.84 -1.26
N TYR A 40 3.51 -9.12 -0.81
CA TYR A 40 3.52 -7.67 -0.73
C TYR A 40 4.68 -7.10 0.12
N PRO A 41 4.92 -7.57 1.37
CA PRO A 41 6.08 -7.14 2.15
C PRO A 41 7.41 -7.57 1.53
N ALA A 42 7.50 -8.80 1.02
CA ALA A 42 8.74 -9.37 0.51
C ALA A 42 9.23 -8.65 -0.76
N SER A 43 8.34 -8.34 -1.69
CA SER A 43 8.66 -7.58 -2.91
C SER A 43 9.02 -6.13 -2.59
N SER A 44 8.38 -5.53 -1.58
CA SER A 44 8.68 -4.16 -1.16
C SER A 44 10.07 -4.07 -0.53
N THR A 45 10.41 -4.99 0.38
CA THR A 45 11.74 -5.02 0.99
C THR A 45 12.83 -5.26 -0.05
N SER A 46 12.62 -6.19 -0.99
CA SER A 46 13.62 -6.48 -2.03
C SER A 46 13.79 -5.32 -3.03
N ALA A 47 12.71 -4.62 -3.38
CA ALA A 47 12.76 -3.42 -4.20
C ALA A 47 13.55 -2.30 -3.50
N SER A 48 13.32 -2.08 -2.21
CA SER A 48 14.03 -1.06 -1.41
C SER A 48 15.53 -1.36 -1.32
N GLU A 49 15.90 -2.61 -1.02
CA GLU A 49 17.29 -3.04 -0.93
C GLU A 49 18.01 -2.93 -2.28
N SER A 50 17.37 -3.38 -3.36
CA SER A 50 17.95 -3.30 -4.71
C SER A 50 18.12 -1.85 -5.18
N ALA A 51 17.17 -0.98 -4.83
CA ALA A 51 17.25 0.45 -5.13
C ALA A 51 18.36 1.13 -4.31
N ASN A 52 18.57 0.72 -3.05
CA ASN A 52 19.69 1.19 -2.22
C ASN A 52 21.05 0.82 -2.85
N GLU A 53 21.21 -0.41 -3.34
CA GLU A 53 22.46 -0.87 -3.95
C GLU A 53 22.77 -0.18 -5.29
N ARG A 54 21.76 0.17 -6.08
CA ARG A 54 21.94 0.65 -7.47
C ARG A 54 21.80 2.15 -7.65
N ALA A 55 21.00 2.83 -6.82
CA ALA A 55 20.64 4.23 -7.01
C ALA A 55 20.16 4.85 -5.68
N LEU A 56 21.08 4.98 -4.72
CA LEU A 56 20.82 5.54 -3.39
C LEU A 56 20.06 6.88 -3.46
N ASP A 57 20.53 7.82 -4.29
CA ASP A 57 19.96 9.16 -4.44
C ASP A 57 18.54 9.18 -5.03
N LYS A 58 18.11 8.07 -5.67
CA LYS A 58 16.79 7.93 -6.31
C LYS A 58 15.99 6.75 -5.74
N ARG A 59 16.35 6.28 -4.54
CA ARG A 59 15.73 5.11 -3.92
C ARG A 59 14.22 5.27 -3.76
N GLY A 60 13.78 6.45 -3.31
CA GLY A 60 12.37 6.76 -3.10
C GLY A 60 11.52 6.63 -4.36
N PRO A 61 11.82 7.40 -5.43
CA PRO A 61 11.10 7.32 -6.69
C PRO A 61 11.12 5.92 -7.31
N ILE A 62 12.27 5.23 -7.28
CA ILE A 62 12.37 3.87 -7.83
C ILE A 62 11.48 2.90 -7.06
N PHE A 63 11.51 2.95 -5.73
CA PHE A 63 10.64 2.13 -4.89
C PHE A 63 9.17 2.35 -5.24
N ILE A 64 8.74 3.61 -5.36
CA ILE A 64 7.36 3.98 -5.67
C ILE A 64 6.93 3.47 -7.04
N LEU A 65 7.77 3.66 -8.06
CA LEU A 65 7.48 3.23 -9.43
C LEU A 65 7.45 1.70 -9.58
N VAL A 66 8.14 0.96 -8.72
CA VAL A 66 8.13 -0.51 -8.73
C VAL A 66 7.01 -1.10 -7.86
N THR A 67 6.51 -0.34 -6.87
CA THR A 67 5.51 -0.82 -5.91
C THR A 67 4.14 -0.17 -6.13
N ASN A 68 4.01 1.13 -5.88
CA ASN A 68 2.72 1.82 -5.89
C ASN A 68 2.17 2.08 -7.31
N LEU A 69 3.03 2.26 -8.31
CA LEU A 69 2.58 2.42 -9.70
C LEU A 69 1.85 1.16 -10.21
N PRO A 70 2.39 -0.06 -10.11
CA PRO A 70 1.65 -1.27 -10.48
C PRO A 70 0.34 -1.45 -9.69
N LEU A 71 0.33 -1.10 -8.40
CA LEU A 71 -0.89 -1.16 -7.58
C LEU A 71 -1.97 -0.21 -8.08
N SER A 72 -1.60 1.03 -8.38
CA SER A 72 -2.52 2.08 -8.86
C SER A 72 -2.97 1.83 -10.29
N PHE A 73 -2.09 1.28 -11.14
CA PHE A 73 -2.39 0.93 -12.54
C PHE A 73 -3.28 -0.32 -12.66
N GLY A 74 -3.26 -1.20 -11.65
CA GLY A 74 -4.07 -2.42 -11.63
C GLY A 74 -5.58 -2.15 -11.74
N GLY A 75 -6.07 -1.05 -11.15
CA GLY A 75 -7.48 -0.65 -11.23
C GLY A 75 -7.94 -0.34 -12.67
N PRO A 76 -7.36 0.68 -13.33
CA PRO A 76 -7.63 0.99 -14.73
C PRO A 76 -7.44 -0.22 -15.65
N LEU A 77 -6.36 -0.99 -15.47
CA LEU A 77 -6.10 -2.18 -16.27
C LEU A 77 -7.22 -3.22 -16.13
N ALA A 78 -7.69 -3.48 -14.91
CA ALA A 78 -8.77 -4.41 -14.66
C ALA A 78 -10.10 -3.94 -15.28
N VAL A 79 -10.41 -2.65 -15.20
CA VAL A 79 -11.62 -2.07 -15.83
C VAL A 79 -11.53 -2.15 -17.36
N SER A 80 -10.37 -1.85 -17.95
CA SER A 80 -10.14 -2.01 -19.40
C SER A 80 -10.34 -3.46 -19.86
N ILE A 81 -9.78 -4.43 -19.13
CA ILE A 81 -9.99 -5.86 -19.43
C ILE A 81 -11.47 -6.21 -19.32
N PHE A 82 -12.14 -5.78 -18.26
CA PHE A 82 -13.57 -6.01 -18.08
C PHE A 82 -14.39 -5.46 -19.25
N MET A 83 -14.13 -4.23 -19.71
CA MET A 83 -14.83 -3.62 -20.84
C MET A 83 -14.59 -4.38 -22.15
N ILE A 84 -13.35 -4.80 -22.42
CA ILE A 84 -13.02 -5.60 -23.62
C ILE A 84 -13.77 -6.93 -23.59
N VAL A 85 -13.76 -7.63 -22.46
CA VAL A 85 -14.43 -8.92 -22.31
C VAL A 85 -15.95 -8.76 -22.39
N LEU A 86 -16.52 -7.71 -21.78
CA LEU A 86 -17.95 -7.41 -21.87
C LEU A 86 -18.37 -7.11 -23.31
N SER A 87 -17.57 -6.34 -24.05
CA SER A 87 -17.82 -6.05 -25.46
C SER A 87 -17.74 -7.29 -26.35
N ALA A 88 -16.90 -8.27 -26.00
CA ALA A 88 -16.73 -9.50 -26.78
C ALA A 88 -17.79 -10.57 -26.45
N ALA A 89 -18.19 -10.69 -25.18
CA ALA A 89 -19.15 -11.71 -24.73
C ALA A 89 -20.62 -11.26 -24.79
N GLY A 90 -20.86 -9.94 -24.86
CA GLY A 90 -22.20 -9.35 -24.81
C GLY A 90 -22.76 -9.29 -23.38
N THR A 91 -23.79 -8.46 -23.20
CA THR A 91 -24.44 -8.23 -21.90
C THR A 91 -25.23 -9.43 -21.38
N ASP A 92 -25.60 -10.37 -22.26
CA ASP A 92 -26.40 -11.53 -21.91
C ASP A 92 -25.58 -12.66 -21.26
N ASN A 93 -24.25 -12.61 -21.38
CA ASN A 93 -23.33 -13.66 -20.93
C ASN A 93 -22.46 -13.24 -19.74
N LEU A 94 -23.03 -12.57 -18.74
CA LEU A 94 -22.29 -12.04 -17.58
C LEU A 94 -21.50 -13.12 -16.83
N SER A 95 -22.00 -14.36 -16.78
CA SER A 95 -21.29 -15.49 -16.16
C SER A 95 -19.94 -15.76 -16.83
N THR A 96 -19.91 -15.70 -18.16
CA THR A 96 -18.68 -15.85 -18.95
C THR A 96 -17.76 -14.67 -18.72
N VAL A 97 -18.30 -13.44 -18.67
CA VAL A 97 -17.52 -12.20 -18.51
C VAL A 97 -16.65 -12.24 -17.25
N TRP A 98 -17.24 -12.48 -16.07
CA TRP A 98 -16.48 -12.42 -14.82
C TRP A 98 -15.46 -13.56 -14.70
N ARG A 99 -15.78 -14.76 -15.23
CA ARG A 99 -14.86 -15.91 -15.23
C ARG A 99 -13.64 -15.65 -16.11
N VAL A 100 -13.86 -15.16 -17.33
CA VAL A 100 -12.78 -14.81 -18.27
C VAL A 100 -11.91 -13.70 -17.69
N CYS A 101 -12.49 -12.70 -17.01
CA CYS A 101 -11.71 -11.67 -16.32
C CYS A 101 -10.76 -12.26 -15.25
N PHE A 102 -11.22 -13.21 -14.43
CA PHE A 102 -10.34 -13.92 -13.49
C PHE A 102 -9.28 -14.74 -14.24
N GLY A 103 -9.66 -15.43 -15.31
CA GLY A 103 -8.76 -16.23 -16.14
C GLY A 103 -7.60 -15.42 -16.69
N ILE A 104 -7.89 -14.27 -17.31
CA ILE A 104 -6.89 -13.32 -17.83
C ILE A 104 -6.01 -12.80 -16.68
N GLY A 105 -6.59 -12.53 -15.52
CA GLY A 105 -5.88 -12.04 -14.34
C GLY A 105 -4.79 -12.99 -13.82
N ILE A 106 -4.82 -14.28 -14.18
CA ILE A 106 -3.81 -15.28 -13.78
C ILE A 106 -2.50 -15.14 -14.60
N LEU A 107 -2.56 -14.55 -15.79
CA LEU A 107 -1.41 -14.47 -16.70
C LEU A 107 -0.23 -13.71 -16.10
N LEU A 108 -0.48 -12.57 -15.43
CA LEU A 108 0.59 -11.77 -14.82
C LEU A 108 1.25 -12.50 -13.62
N PRO A 109 0.50 -13.09 -12.66
CA PRO A 109 1.10 -13.93 -11.62
C PRO A 109 1.89 -15.13 -12.17
N LEU A 110 1.49 -15.73 -13.30
CA LEU A 110 2.22 -16.83 -13.92
C LEU A 110 3.57 -16.39 -14.47
N THR A 111 3.65 -15.25 -15.14
CA THR A 111 4.94 -14.72 -15.62
C THR A 111 5.87 -14.40 -14.45
N VAL A 112 5.35 -13.75 -13.41
CA VAL A 112 6.11 -13.48 -12.18
C VAL A 112 6.60 -14.78 -11.53
N PHE A 113 5.76 -15.81 -11.45
CA PHE A 113 6.15 -17.10 -10.90
C PHE A 113 7.32 -17.73 -11.67
N TYR A 114 7.29 -17.68 -13.01
CA TYR A 114 8.38 -18.16 -13.85
C TYR A 114 9.70 -17.42 -13.58
N PHE A 115 9.68 -16.08 -13.54
CA PHE A 115 10.88 -15.28 -13.26
C PHE A 115 11.39 -15.50 -11.84
N ARG A 116 10.50 -15.74 -10.88
CA ARG A 116 10.85 -15.87 -9.48
C ARG A 116 11.59 -17.14 -9.13
N ILE A 117 11.34 -18.23 -9.86
CA ILE A 117 12.15 -19.46 -9.75
C ILE A 117 13.62 -19.19 -10.12
N ARG A 118 13.90 -18.12 -10.88
CA ARG A 118 15.25 -17.76 -11.36
C ARG A 118 15.90 -16.60 -10.60
N MET A 119 15.25 -16.03 -9.59
CA MET A 119 15.74 -14.84 -8.87
C MET A 119 16.66 -15.23 -7.71
N LEU A 120 17.89 -14.70 -7.69
CA LEU A 120 18.86 -14.85 -6.60
C LEU A 120 18.55 -13.85 -5.46
N ASN A 121 18.76 -14.27 -4.21
CA ASN A 121 18.55 -13.40 -3.03
C ASN A 121 19.54 -12.21 -3.00
N SER A 122 19.11 -11.06 -2.45
CA SER A 122 19.92 -9.83 -2.35
C SER A 122 21.15 -10.02 -1.46
N LYS A 123 22.22 -9.26 -1.73
CA LYS A 123 23.46 -9.29 -0.91
C LYS A 123 23.20 -8.71 0.48
N LEU A 124 22.38 -7.66 0.58
CA LEU A 124 22.04 -7.01 1.86
C LEU A 124 21.30 -7.92 2.84
N TYR A 125 20.37 -8.77 2.38
CA TYR A 125 19.70 -9.77 3.22
C TYR A 125 20.70 -10.79 3.78
N ARG A 126 21.66 -11.24 2.96
CA ARG A 126 22.74 -12.15 3.39
C ARG A 126 23.66 -11.53 4.46
N GLN A 127 23.88 -10.22 4.39
CA GLN A 127 24.78 -9.49 5.29
C GLN A 127 24.12 -8.96 6.56
N GLY A 128 22.80 -8.72 6.57
CA GLY A 128 22.09 -8.09 7.69
C GLY A 128 21.16 -9.01 8.50
N ALA A 129 20.98 -10.27 8.10
CA ALA A 129 20.04 -11.17 8.78
C ALA A 129 20.49 -11.54 10.21
N ILE A 130 19.63 -11.33 11.20
CA ILE A 130 19.82 -11.90 12.55
C ILE A 130 19.61 -13.41 12.43
N LYS A 131 20.66 -14.19 12.68
CA LYS A 131 20.63 -15.65 12.53
C LYS A 131 19.92 -16.35 13.70
N ARG A 132 20.00 -15.80 14.92
CA ARG A 132 19.36 -16.37 16.14
C ARG A 132 18.96 -15.27 17.15
N ARG A 133 17.88 -15.52 17.89
CA ARG A 133 17.37 -14.71 19.03
C ARG A 133 17.13 -13.22 18.73
N VAL A 134 16.11 -12.93 17.92
CA VAL A 134 15.66 -11.56 17.64
C VAL A 134 15.14 -10.91 18.94
N PRO A 135 15.68 -9.76 19.38
CA PRO A 135 15.29 -9.12 20.63
C PRO A 135 14.02 -8.26 20.44
N TYR A 136 12.86 -8.89 20.26
CA TYR A 136 11.60 -8.21 19.94
C TYR A 136 11.21 -7.08 20.91
N VAL A 137 11.51 -7.23 22.20
CA VAL A 137 11.22 -6.18 23.21
C VAL A 137 12.08 -4.93 22.97
N LEU A 138 13.36 -5.10 22.68
CA LEU A 138 14.27 -3.99 22.38
C LEU A 138 13.89 -3.33 21.04
N VAL A 139 13.50 -4.13 20.05
CA VAL A 139 12.99 -3.64 18.76
C VAL A 139 11.76 -2.77 18.97
N LEU A 140 10.78 -3.27 19.73
CA LEU A 140 9.56 -2.51 20.02
C LEU A 140 9.89 -1.22 20.79
N ARG A 141 10.75 -1.28 21.80
CA ARG A 141 11.15 -0.11 22.59
C ARG A 141 11.91 0.94 21.78
N TYR A 142 12.67 0.53 20.77
CA TYR A 142 13.38 1.45 19.89
C TYR A 142 12.45 2.06 18.84
N TYR A 143 11.60 1.25 18.20
CA TYR A 143 10.77 1.65 17.07
C TYR A 143 9.31 2.00 17.40
N TRP A 144 8.88 2.04 18.65
CA TRP A 144 7.47 2.22 19.00
C TRP A 144 6.81 3.46 18.37
N LYS A 145 7.51 4.61 18.33
CA LYS A 145 6.97 5.83 17.71
C LYS A 145 6.79 5.64 16.21
N THR A 146 7.82 5.13 15.54
CA THR A 146 7.79 4.83 14.11
C THR A 146 6.70 3.82 13.78
N LEU A 147 6.54 2.78 14.59
CA LEU A 147 5.50 1.76 14.44
C LEU A 147 4.10 2.37 14.58
N ILE A 148 3.86 3.22 15.58
CA ILE A 148 2.57 3.94 15.70
C ILE A 148 2.33 4.82 14.47
N GLY A 149 3.35 5.53 14.00
CA GLY A 149 3.27 6.38 12.81
C GLY A 149 2.94 5.59 11.55
N THR A 150 3.70 4.54 11.24
CA THR A 150 3.49 3.73 10.03
C THR A 150 2.21 2.93 10.12
N CYS A 151 1.93 2.23 11.23
CA CYS A 151 0.73 1.42 11.39
C CYS A 151 -0.53 2.27 11.43
N GLY A 152 -0.53 3.35 12.20
CA GLY A 152 -1.68 4.23 12.37
C GLY A 152 -2.04 4.96 11.08
N ALA A 153 -1.04 5.53 10.39
CA ALA A 153 -1.29 6.19 9.11
C ALA A 153 -1.70 5.19 8.03
N TRP A 154 -1.14 3.97 8.01
CA TRP A 154 -1.54 2.94 7.06
C TRP A 154 -2.98 2.48 7.30
N PHE A 155 -3.34 2.24 8.56
CA PHE A 155 -4.71 1.91 8.94
C PHE A 155 -5.70 2.98 8.46
N LEU A 156 -5.42 4.26 8.74
CA LEU A 156 -6.29 5.37 8.37
C LEU A 156 -6.44 5.51 6.86
N TYR A 157 -5.34 5.34 6.11
CA TYR A 157 -5.38 5.37 4.66
C TYR A 157 -6.16 4.19 4.08
N ASP A 158 -5.86 2.96 4.53
CA ASP A 158 -6.50 1.74 4.04
C ASP A 158 -8.00 1.71 4.39
N PHE A 159 -8.39 2.26 5.56
CA PHE A 159 -9.79 2.42 5.97
C PHE A 159 -10.62 3.22 4.97
N VAL A 160 -10.01 4.20 4.29
CA VAL A 160 -10.69 5.07 3.32
C VAL A 160 -10.52 4.58 1.88
N THR A 161 -9.29 4.24 1.49
CA THR A 161 -8.97 3.94 0.08
C THR A 161 -9.60 2.63 -0.39
N PHE A 162 -9.62 1.58 0.43
CA PHE A 162 -10.14 0.28 0.02
C PHE A 162 -11.66 0.31 -0.25
N PRO A 163 -12.51 0.86 0.63
CA PRO A 163 -13.93 0.98 0.33
C PRO A 163 -14.19 1.84 -0.90
N ASN A 164 -13.45 2.95 -1.03
CA ASN A 164 -13.55 3.81 -2.19
C ASN A 164 -13.18 3.06 -3.48
N GLY A 165 -12.14 2.23 -3.48
CA GLY A 165 -11.76 1.42 -4.64
C GLY A 165 -12.71 0.25 -4.92
N VAL A 166 -13.13 -0.49 -3.89
CA VAL A 166 -14.00 -1.67 -4.03
C VAL A 166 -15.42 -1.28 -4.46
N PHE A 167 -15.94 -0.19 -3.90
CA PHE A 167 -17.29 0.27 -4.18
C PHE A 167 -17.34 1.41 -5.21
N SER A 168 -16.23 1.80 -5.85
CA SER A 168 -16.20 2.91 -6.82
C SER A 168 -17.24 2.74 -7.92
N GLY A 169 -17.35 1.53 -8.48
CA GLY A 169 -18.35 1.22 -9.51
C GLY A 169 -19.78 1.43 -9.01
N THR A 170 -20.09 0.96 -7.79
CA THR A 170 -21.42 1.15 -7.17
C THR A 170 -21.70 2.61 -6.82
N ILE A 171 -20.69 3.34 -6.34
CA ILE A 171 -20.81 4.78 -6.04
C ILE A 171 -21.13 5.53 -7.34
N LEU A 172 -20.38 5.25 -8.41
CA LEU A 172 -20.56 5.87 -9.73
C LEU A 172 -21.92 5.52 -10.34
N ALA A 173 -22.31 4.24 -10.32
CA ALA A 173 -23.63 3.80 -10.79
C ALA A 173 -24.78 4.54 -10.09
N SER A 174 -24.56 4.98 -8.85
CA SER A 174 -25.57 5.70 -8.07
C SER A 174 -25.66 7.21 -8.36
N VAL A 175 -24.75 7.73 -9.19
CA VAL A 175 -24.65 9.15 -9.59
C VAL A 175 -24.88 9.32 -11.09
N VAL A 176 -24.52 8.32 -11.90
CA VAL A 176 -24.77 8.31 -13.34
C VAL A 176 -26.28 8.22 -13.61
N PRO A 177 -26.86 9.12 -14.44
CA PRO A 177 -28.27 9.06 -14.82
C PRO A 177 -28.66 7.73 -15.45
N GLU A 178 -29.87 7.25 -15.15
CA GLU A 178 -30.42 6.05 -15.78
C GLU A 178 -30.60 6.29 -17.28
N GLY A 179 -29.78 5.64 -18.09
CA GLY A 179 -29.87 5.66 -19.54
C GLY A 179 -29.18 4.43 -20.13
N GLY A 180 -29.81 3.79 -21.12
CA GLY A 180 -29.24 2.73 -21.95
C GLY A 180 -28.35 1.71 -21.22
N ASN A 181 -27.26 1.29 -21.85
CA ASN A 181 -26.35 0.24 -21.37
C ASN A 181 -25.54 0.69 -20.12
N THR A 182 -26.23 0.80 -18.97
CA THR A 182 -25.77 1.47 -17.75
C THR A 182 -24.49 0.85 -17.18
N LEU A 183 -24.28 -0.45 -17.40
CA LEU A 183 -23.08 -1.16 -16.94
C LEU A 183 -21.81 -0.69 -17.67
N LEU A 184 -21.87 -0.56 -19.00
CA LEU A 184 -20.73 -0.11 -19.80
C LEU A 184 -20.42 1.36 -19.50
N HIS A 185 -21.44 2.22 -19.44
CA HIS A 185 -21.26 3.63 -19.10
C HIS A 185 -20.69 3.83 -17.69
N THR A 186 -21.11 3.03 -16.71
CA THR A 186 -20.49 3.08 -15.36
C THR A 186 -19.02 2.67 -15.41
N ALA A 187 -18.68 1.65 -16.20
CA ALA A 187 -17.30 1.20 -16.37
C ALA A 187 -16.43 2.27 -17.06
N GLU A 188 -16.95 3.01 -18.04
CA GLU A 188 -16.27 4.14 -18.67
C GLU A 188 -15.92 5.24 -17.65
N TRP A 189 -16.87 5.61 -16.79
CA TRP A 189 -16.62 6.58 -15.71
C TRP A 189 -15.62 6.05 -14.68
N GLN A 190 -15.68 4.76 -14.35
CA GLN A 190 -14.73 4.11 -13.44
C GLN A 190 -13.32 4.08 -14.03
N LEU A 191 -13.20 3.86 -15.33
CA LEU A 191 -11.93 3.88 -16.06
C LEU A 191 -11.33 5.29 -16.02
N LEU A 192 -12.14 6.32 -16.33
CA LEU A 192 -11.72 7.71 -16.25
C LEU A 192 -11.23 8.07 -14.85
N LEU A 193 -12.00 7.71 -13.81
CA LEU A 193 -11.62 7.91 -12.42
C LEU A 193 -10.26 7.28 -12.10
N GLY A 194 -10.03 6.05 -12.57
CA GLY A 194 -8.76 5.35 -12.39
C GLY A 194 -7.59 6.08 -13.06
N TYR A 195 -7.76 6.60 -14.27
CA TYR A 195 -6.73 7.39 -14.95
C TYR A 195 -6.45 8.74 -14.27
N ILE A 196 -7.46 9.42 -13.72
CA ILE A 196 -7.28 10.67 -12.96
C ILE A 196 -6.50 10.41 -11.64
N ALA A 197 -6.61 9.20 -11.09
CA ALA A 197 -5.88 8.82 -9.88
C ALA A 197 -4.39 8.50 -10.12
N LEU A 198 -3.97 8.19 -11.34
CA LEU A 198 -2.59 7.79 -11.67
C LEU A 198 -1.53 8.90 -11.56
N PRO A 199 -1.77 10.14 -12.04
CA PRO A 199 -0.81 11.24 -11.94
C PRO A 199 -0.24 11.43 -10.53
N GLY A 200 -1.06 11.18 -9.50
CA GLY A 200 -0.66 11.25 -8.10
C GLY A 200 0.61 10.46 -7.79
N VAL A 201 0.73 9.24 -8.33
CA VAL A 201 1.91 8.37 -8.12
C VAL A 201 3.18 9.00 -8.69
N PHE A 202 3.10 9.57 -9.90
CA PHE A 202 4.26 10.17 -10.55
C PHE A 202 4.68 11.47 -9.85
N ILE A 203 3.70 12.28 -9.44
CA ILE A 203 3.93 13.51 -8.70
C ILE A 203 4.52 13.19 -7.31
N GLY A 204 3.97 12.19 -6.61
CA GLY A 204 4.46 11.74 -5.30
C GLY A 204 5.88 11.17 -5.37
N ALA A 205 6.17 10.33 -6.37
CA ALA A 205 7.51 9.86 -6.68
C ALA A 205 8.50 11.02 -6.89
N TRP A 206 8.13 12.05 -7.64
CA TRP A 206 8.99 13.22 -7.85
C TRP A 206 9.12 14.12 -6.61
N MET A 207 8.04 14.29 -5.84
CA MET A 207 8.02 15.13 -4.64
C MET A 207 8.81 14.52 -3.47
N CYS A 208 8.85 13.19 -3.35
CA CYS A 208 9.39 12.52 -2.16
C CYS A 208 10.86 12.84 -1.88
N ASP A 209 11.67 13.06 -2.94
CA ASP A 209 13.07 13.45 -2.82
C ASP A 209 13.27 14.95 -2.61
N ARG A 210 12.36 15.80 -3.11
CA ARG A 210 12.50 17.26 -3.00
C ARG A 210 11.95 17.83 -1.71
N VAL A 211 10.76 17.37 -1.32
CA VAL A 211 9.99 17.92 -0.20
C VAL A 211 10.18 17.08 1.07
N GLY A 212 10.68 15.84 0.91
CA GLY A 212 10.87 14.86 1.98
C GLY A 212 9.64 13.96 2.17
N ARG A 213 9.88 12.73 2.64
CA ARG A 213 8.85 11.67 2.67
C ARG A 213 7.68 12.02 3.58
N LYS A 214 7.97 12.53 4.78
CA LYS A 214 6.96 12.95 5.76
C LYS A 214 6.06 14.06 5.22
N ASN A 215 6.64 15.07 4.59
CA ASN A 215 5.90 16.21 4.07
C ASN A 215 5.03 15.80 2.87
N THR A 216 5.56 15.00 1.95
CA THR A 216 4.77 14.44 0.84
C THR A 216 3.58 13.62 1.35
N MET A 217 3.77 12.84 2.41
CA MET A 217 2.69 12.09 3.05
C MET A 217 1.60 13.01 3.63
N MET A 218 1.99 14.09 4.33
CA MET A 218 1.04 15.08 4.85
C MET A 218 0.28 15.80 3.74
N ILE A 219 0.94 16.13 2.62
CA ILE A 219 0.31 16.77 1.46
C ILE A 219 -0.78 15.88 0.85
N GLY A 220 -0.52 14.57 0.71
CA GLY A 220 -1.56 13.65 0.21
C GLY A 220 -2.75 13.50 1.17
N PHE A 221 -2.51 13.42 2.48
CA PHE A 221 -3.61 13.44 3.45
C PHE A 221 -4.38 14.77 3.47
N ALA A 222 -3.71 15.90 3.24
CA ALA A 222 -4.36 17.18 3.06
C ALA A 222 -5.25 17.20 1.82
N GLY A 223 -4.88 16.51 0.74
CA GLY A 223 -5.76 16.31 -0.41
C GLY A 223 -7.04 15.52 -0.07
N TYR A 224 -6.95 14.46 0.74
CA TYR A 224 -8.15 13.77 1.26
C TYR A 224 -9.05 14.69 2.08
N LEU A 225 -8.45 15.55 2.91
CA LEU A 225 -9.18 16.55 3.68
C LEU A 225 -9.92 17.53 2.76
N VAL A 226 -9.20 18.18 1.84
CA VAL A 226 -9.76 19.22 0.97
C VAL A 226 -10.81 18.63 0.02
N PHE A 227 -10.45 17.63 -0.78
CA PHE A 227 -11.37 17.06 -1.77
C PHE A 227 -12.50 16.26 -1.10
N GLY A 228 -12.23 15.57 0.01
CA GLY A 228 -13.26 14.87 0.78
C GLY A 228 -14.32 15.83 1.35
N LEU A 229 -13.91 16.97 1.92
CA LEU A 229 -14.86 17.99 2.39
C LEU A 229 -15.61 18.66 1.24
N VAL A 230 -14.94 18.97 0.13
CA VAL A 230 -15.61 19.57 -1.04
C VAL A 230 -16.71 18.64 -1.56
N ILE A 231 -16.41 17.36 -1.76
CA ILE A 231 -17.41 16.37 -2.21
C ILE A 231 -18.49 16.16 -1.14
N GLY A 232 -18.12 16.07 0.14
CA GLY A 232 -19.05 15.80 1.23
C GLY A 232 -20.02 16.94 1.51
N CYS A 233 -19.54 18.18 1.53
CA CYS A 233 -20.36 19.36 1.82
C CYS A 233 -21.21 19.78 0.62
N ALA A 234 -20.68 19.66 -0.61
CA ALA A 234 -21.40 20.03 -1.83
C ALA A 234 -21.95 18.82 -2.60
N TYR A 235 -22.20 17.71 -1.90
CA TYR A 235 -22.56 16.42 -2.51
C TYR A 235 -23.77 16.52 -3.44
N ASP A 236 -24.84 17.18 -3.01
CA ASP A 236 -26.09 17.28 -3.76
C ASP A 236 -25.97 18.18 -5.00
N GLN A 237 -25.01 19.12 -5.03
CA GLN A 237 -24.72 19.93 -6.20
C GLN A 237 -23.77 19.23 -7.16
N ILE A 238 -22.73 18.57 -6.64
CA ILE A 238 -21.70 17.91 -7.43
C ILE A 238 -22.24 16.66 -8.13
N THR A 239 -23.10 15.87 -7.46
CA THR A 239 -23.68 14.65 -8.05
C THR A 239 -24.64 14.92 -9.20
N LYS A 240 -25.22 16.13 -9.30
CA LYS A 240 -25.99 16.54 -10.49
C LYS A 240 -25.14 16.69 -11.74
N ILE A 241 -23.83 16.88 -11.57
CA ILE A 241 -22.86 17.05 -12.65
C ILE A 241 -21.86 15.89 -12.56
N VAL A 242 -22.21 14.75 -13.14
CA VAL A 242 -21.39 13.51 -13.09
C VAL A 242 -19.90 13.74 -13.40
N PRO A 243 -19.52 14.47 -14.47
CA PRO A 243 -18.10 14.71 -14.76
C PRO A 243 -17.38 15.42 -13.61
N LEU A 244 -18.04 16.38 -12.95
CA LEU A 244 -17.49 17.14 -11.83
C LEU A 244 -17.25 16.22 -10.62
N PHE A 245 -18.21 15.35 -10.32
CA PHE A 245 -18.06 14.34 -9.28
C PHE A 245 -16.86 13.43 -9.54
N VAL A 246 -16.73 12.92 -10.76
CA VAL A 246 -15.64 12.02 -11.15
C VAL A 246 -14.28 12.70 -11.07
N ILE A 247 -14.18 13.97 -11.49
CA ILE A 247 -12.94 14.74 -11.39
C ILE A 247 -12.52 14.92 -9.93
N PHE A 248 -13.41 15.41 -9.05
CA PHE A 248 -13.06 15.60 -7.65
C PHE A 248 -12.75 14.28 -6.95
N TYR A 249 -13.49 13.22 -7.25
CA TYR A 249 -13.23 11.91 -6.68
C TYR A 249 -11.90 11.33 -7.17
N GLY A 250 -11.59 11.48 -8.46
CA GLY A 250 -10.30 11.12 -9.04
C GLY A 250 -9.16 11.91 -8.40
N LEU A 251 -9.30 13.23 -8.20
CA LEU A 251 -8.30 14.08 -7.53
C LEU A 251 -8.09 13.68 -6.06
N MET A 252 -9.16 13.28 -5.36
CA MET A 252 -9.07 12.73 -4.01
C MET A 252 -8.22 11.45 -4.00
N GLN A 253 -8.48 10.51 -4.92
CA GLN A 253 -7.67 9.29 -5.03
C GLN A 253 -6.25 9.56 -5.49
N SER A 254 -6.06 10.51 -6.42
CA SER A 254 -4.74 10.96 -6.88
C SER A 254 -3.90 11.52 -5.73
N SER A 255 -4.53 12.32 -4.85
CA SER A 255 -3.88 12.82 -3.64
C SER A 255 -3.51 11.71 -2.66
N GLY A 256 -4.38 10.70 -2.54
CA GLY A 256 -4.11 9.50 -1.76
C GLY A 256 -2.91 8.71 -2.27
N ASN A 257 -2.82 8.52 -3.58
CA ASN A 257 -1.67 7.89 -4.22
C ASN A 257 -0.39 8.71 -4.02
N LEU A 258 -0.45 10.02 -4.22
CA LEU A 258 0.69 10.94 -4.07
C LEU A 258 1.35 10.90 -2.69
N GLY A 259 0.53 10.90 -1.63
CA GLY A 259 1.03 10.92 -0.26
C GLY A 259 1.06 9.54 0.36
N PRO A 260 0.01 9.14 1.09
CA PRO A 260 0.05 7.89 1.86
C PRO A 260 0.28 6.64 0.99
N GLY A 261 -0.29 6.56 -0.22
CA GLY A 261 -0.09 5.42 -1.13
C GLY A 261 1.39 5.19 -1.46
N ASP A 262 2.09 6.23 -1.89
CA ASP A 262 3.52 6.17 -2.20
C ASP A 262 4.40 6.06 -0.93
N MET A 263 4.07 6.83 0.11
CA MET A 263 4.98 7.03 1.25
C MET A 263 4.89 5.93 2.31
N LEU A 264 3.74 5.27 2.50
CA LEU A 264 3.57 4.29 3.60
C LEU A 264 4.53 3.10 3.48
N GLY A 265 4.57 2.50 2.29
CA GLY A 265 5.51 1.42 1.99
C GLY A 265 6.94 1.93 2.03
N LEU A 266 7.20 3.09 1.42
CA LEU A 266 8.55 3.65 1.38
C LEU A 266 9.10 3.92 2.79
N LEU A 267 8.38 4.68 3.61
CA LEU A 267 8.74 4.99 4.99
C LEU A 267 8.90 3.73 5.83
N SER A 268 8.01 2.75 5.67
CA SER A 268 8.14 1.47 6.38
C SER A 268 9.39 0.71 5.94
N SER A 269 9.83 0.84 4.69
CA SER A 269 11.08 0.22 4.24
C SER A 269 12.33 0.98 4.70
N GLU A 270 12.29 2.32 4.72
CA GLU A 270 13.45 3.15 5.04
C GLU A 270 13.66 3.34 6.55
N SER A 271 12.60 3.30 7.36
CA SER A 271 12.69 3.63 8.79
C SER A 271 13.23 2.49 9.65
N TYR A 272 13.13 1.24 9.18
CA TYR A 272 13.55 0.07 9.95
C TYR A 272 14.89 -0.47 9.47
N ALA A 273 15.72 -0.87 10.43
CA ALA A 273 16.97 -1.58 10.17
C ALA A 273 16.72 -2.90 9.41
N THR A 274 17.61 -3.25 8.48
CA THR A 274 17.49 -4.39 7.56
C THR A 274 17.17 -5.70 8.28
N SER A 275 17.77 -5.91 9.46
CA SER A 275 17.58 -7.11 10.28
C SER A 275 16.15 -7.33 10.78
N VAL A 276 15.37 -6.26 10.96
CA VAL A 276 14.01 -6.28 11.53
C VAL A 276 12.97 -5.63 10.62
N ARG A 277 13.41 -5.10 9.46
CA ARG A 277 12.58 -4.41 8.47
C ARG A 277 11.42 -5.26 8.01
N GLY A 278 11.68 -6.51 7.61
CA GLY A 278 10.64 -7.43 7.15
C GLY A 278 9.51 -7.62 8.18
N THR A 279 9.86 -7.77 9.46
CA THR A 279 8.88 -7.94 10.54
C THR A 279 8.10 -6.66 10.81
N CYS A 280 8.77 -5.51 10.98
CA CYS A 280 8.11 -4.25 11.30
C CYS A 280 7.27 -3.72 10.13
N TYR A 281 7.75 -3.90 8.90
CA TYR A 281 6.98 -3.66 7.68
C TYR A 281 5.77 -4.58 7.62
N GLY A 282 5.94 -5.87 7.88
CA GLY A 282 4.86 -6.85 7.90
C GLY A 282 3.75 -6.49 8.90
N ILE A 283 4.11 -6.07 10.12
CA ILE A 283 3.15 -5.59 11.13
C ILE A 283 2.41 -4.34 10.63
N SER A 284 3.14 -3.37 10.06
CA SER A 284 2.55 -2.13 9.53
C SER A 284 1.58 -2.42 8.39
N ALA A 285 1.96 -3.29 7.46
CA ALA A 285 1.12 -3.72 6.35
C ALA A 285 -0.11 -4.49 6.83
N ALA A 286 0.05 -5.38 7.82
CA ALA A 286 -1.05 -6.15 8.41
C ALA A 286 -2.10 -5.23 9.04
N LEU A 287 -1.68 -4.24 9.84
CA LEU A 287 -2.60 -3.26 10.43
C LEU A 287 -3.24 -2.36 9.36
N GLY A 288 -2.51 -2.00 8.30
CA GLY A 288 -3.11 -1.38 7.11
C GLY A 288 -4.26 -2.22 6.56
N LYS A 289 -4.05 -3.53 6.32
CA LYS A 289 -5.11 -4.43 5.83
C LYS A 289 -6.25 -4.65 6.81
N THR A 290 -5.98 -4.58 8.12
CA THR A 290 -7.05 -4.50 9.11
C THR A 290 -7.89 -3.23 8.89
N GLY A 291 -7.27 -2.08 8.67
CA GLY A 291 -7.94 -0.83 8.30
C GLY A 291 -8.82 -1.00 7.06
N ALA A 292 -8.31 -1.62 6.01
CA ALA A 292 -9.07 -1.92 4.79
C ALA A 292 -10.32 -2.77 5.06
N ALA A 293 -10.18 -3.84 5.85
CA ALA A 293 -11.28 -4.72 6.20
C ALA A 293 -12.34 -3.98 7.02
N VAL A 294 -11.94 -3.27 8.07
CA VAL A 294 -12.84 -2.49 8.94
C VAL A 294 -13.55 -1.41 8.14
N GLY A 295 -12.82 -0.64 7.33
CA GLY A 295 -13.40 0.39 6.46
C GLY A 295 -14.42 -0.18 5.49
N THR A 296 -14.13 -1.33 4.87
CA THR A 296 -15.01 -1.95 3.86
C THR A 296 -16.31 -2.43 4.50
N GLN A 297 -16.23 -2.99 5.71
CA GLN A 297 -17.41 -3.41 6.47
C GLN A 297 -18.21 -2.21 7.00
N ALA A 298 -17.54 -1.15 7.45
CA ALA A 298 -18.18 0.06 7.96
C ALA A 298 -18.84 0.91 6.86
N PHE A 299 -18.40 0.78 5.61
CA PHE A 299 -18.83 1.63 4.50
C PHE A 299 -20.34 1.60 4.26
N LYS A 300 -20.94 0.41 4.16
CA LYS A 300 -22.38 0.26 3.90
C LYS A 300 -23.25 0.77 5.08
N PRO A 301 -22.96 0.42 6.36
CA PRO A 301 -23.63 1.01 7.51
C PRO A 301 -23.56 2.54 7.55
N ILE A 302 -22.41 3.14 7.22
CA ILE A 302 -22.25 4.60 7.14
C ILE A 302 -23.19 5.17 6.08
N GLN A 303 -23.20 4.59 4.88
CA GLN A 303 -24.05 5.07 3.79
C GLN A 303 -25.55 5.00 4.12
N LEU A 304 -25.98 3.90 4.76
CA LEU A 304 -27.40 3.67 5.05
C LEU A 304 -27.92 4.56 6.20
N ASN A 305 -27.13 4.76 7.26
CA ASN A 305 -27.59 5.47 8.46
C ASN A 305 -27.29 6.98 8.41
N LEU A 306 -26.15 7.38 7.85
CA LEU A 306 -25.73 8.78 7.83
C LEU A 306 -25.95 9.42 6.45
N GLY A 307 -25.89 8.63 5.38
CA GLY A 307 -26.04 9.06 3.99
C GLY A 307 -24.73 9.03 3.20
N LYS A 308 -24.84 9.00 1.86
CA LYS A 308 -23.68 8.87 0.96
C LYS A 308 -22.63 9.96 1.13
N ARG A 309 -23.03 11.20 1.42
CA ARG A 309 -22.09 12.33 1.66
C ARG A 309 -21.09 12.07 2.79
N TRP A 310 -21.50 11.31 3.81
CA TRP A 310 -20.67 11.07 4.99
C TRP A 310 -19.49 10.14 4.72
N THR A 311 -19.53 9.32 3.67
CA THR A 311 -18.35 8.52 3.30
C THR A 311 -17.17 9.42 2.90
N PHE A 312 -17.45 10.57 2.28
CA PHE A 312 -16.44 11.56 1.90
C PHE A 312 -16.03 12.46 3.07
N ILE A 313 -16.95 12.81 3.96
CA ILE A 313 -16.63 13.57 5.18
C ILE A 313 -15.74 12.72 6.12
N ILE A 314 -16.04 11.44 6.29
CA ILE A 314 -15.21 10.52 7.07
C ILE A 314 -13.82 10.38 6.44
N ALA A 315 -13.74 10.32 5.11
CA ALA A 315 -12.45 10.37 4.41
C ALA A 315 -11.64 11.62 4.79
N ALA A 316 -12.28 12.78 4.89
CA ALA A 316 -11.63 14.01 5.32
C ALA A 316 -11.20 13.98 6.81
N ILE A 317 -12.00 13.41 7.71
CA ILE A 317 -11.64 13.22 9.13
C ILE A 317 -10.41 12.31 9.25
N CYS A 318 -10.39 11.20 8.50
CA CYS A 318 -9.21 10.34 8.39
C CYS A 318 -8.01 11.08 7.78
N GLY A 319 -8.24 12.01 6.85
CA GLY A 319 -7.21 12.92 6.34
C GLY A 319 -6.58 13.78 7.43
N VAL A 320 -7.38 14.51 8.23
CA VAL A 320 -6.89 15.31 9.37
C VAL A 320 -6.13 14.45 10.36
N THR A 321 -6.71 13.32 10.75
CA THR A 321 -6.11 12.40 11.71
C THR A 321 -4.80 11.83 11.16
N GLY A 322 -4.76 11.52 9.86
CA GLY A 322 -3.57 11.08 9.14
C GLY A 322 -2.46 12.13 9.18
N ILE A 323 -2.78 13.40 8.92
CA ILE A 323 -1.81 14.51 9.06
C ILE A 323 -1.25 14.57 10.48
N LEU A 324 -2.09 14.48 11.50
CA LEU A 324 -1.66 14.54 12.91
C LEU A 324 -0.75 13.35 13.26
N VAL A 325 -1.15 12.13 12.90
CA VAL A 325 -0.35 10.92 13.13
C VAL A 325 0.99 11.01 12.41
N THR A 326 0.98 11.43 11.14
CA THR A 326 2.21 11.64 10.37
C THR A 326 3.08 12.71 11.03
N TYR A 327 2.51 13.85 11.44
CA TYR A 327 3.26 14.94 12.04
C TYR A 327 3.96 14.54 13.35
N PHE A 328 3.27 13.84 14.25
CA PHE A 328 3.82 13.50 15.57
C PHE A 328 4.69 12.24 15.59
N PHE A 329 4.35 11.22 14.80
CA PHE A 329 4.94 9.87 14.96
C PHE A 329 5.80 9.41 13.79
N VAL A 330 5.66 9.99 12.59
CA VAL A 330 6.48 9.60 11.44
C VAL A 330 7.84 10.33 11.48
N PRO A 331 8.96 9.59 11.40
CA PRO A 331 10.29 10.17 11.38
C PRO A 331 10.55 10.95 10.08
N ASN A 332 11.37 11.99 10.19
CA ASN A 332 11.89 12.71 9.03
C ASN A 332 13.04 11.91 8.42
N VAL A 333 12.72 11.04 7.46
CA VAL A 333 13.72 10.29 6.69
C VAL A 333 13.97 11.03 5.37
N THR A 334 15.24 11.22 5.00
CA THR A 334 15.66 11.95 3.78
C THR A 334 16.63 11.11 2.94
N GLY A 335 16.24 9.89 2.59
CA GLY A 335 17.04 9.07 1.66
C GLY A 335 18.41 8.63 2.20
N GLU A 336 18.62 8.67 3.52
CA GLU A 336 19.87 8.20 4.14
C GLU A 336 20.13 6.73 3.78
N ASP A 337 21.41 6.35 3.68
CA ASP A 337 21.83 4.96 3.48
C ASP A 337 21.28 4.07 4.59
N LEU A 338 20.63 2.97 4.20
CA LEU A 338 20.08 1.97 5.12
C LEU A 338 21.16 1.40 6.05
N GLY A 339 22.42 1.33 5.59
CA GLY A 339 23.55 0.85 6.40
C GLY A 339 23.79 1.70 7.66
N LYS A 340 23.60 3.02 7.58
CA LYS A 340 23.74 3.91 8.76
C LYS A 340 22.65 3.65 9.80
N ASN A 341 21.44 3.33 9.35
CA ASN A 341 20.36 2.97 10.25
C ASN A 341 20.63 1.62 10.94
N ASP A 342 21.22 0.67 10.20
CA ASP A 342 21.65 -0.62 10.74
C ASP A 342 22.74 -0.44 11.81
N GLU A 343 23.72 0.44 11.60
CA GLU A 343 24.75 0.79 12.58
C GLU A 343 24.17 1.40 13.86
N ARG A 344 23.27 2.40 13.73
CA ARG A 344 22.60 3.04 14.87
C ARG A 344 21.81 2.01 15.70
N PHE A 345 21.04 1.17 15.02
CA PHE A 345 20.25 0.13 15.68
C PHE A 345 21.15 -0.92 16.34
N ARG A 346 22.26 -1.30 15.69
CA ARG A 346 23.24 -2.22 16.27
C ARG A 346 23.91 -1.65 17.52
N ALA A 347 24.33 -0.39 17.50
CA ALA A 347 24.90 0.28 18.67
C ALA A 347 23.91 0.29 19.85
N TYR A 348 22.63 0.53 19.59
CA TYR A 348 21.58 0.45 20.61
C TYR A 348 21.44 -0.96 21.21
N LEU A 349 21.49 -2.00 20.39
CA LEU A 349 21.42 -3.40 20.86
C LEU A 349 22.61 -3.76 21.76
N VAL A 350 23.82 -3.40 21.34
CA VAL A 350 25.05 -3.65 22.13
C VAL A 350 25.02 -2.91 23.46
N HIS A 351 24.59 -1.65 23.47
CA HIS A 351 24.44 -0.86 24.70
C HIS A 351 23.46 -1.50 25.71
N HIS A 352 22.44 -2.21 25.23
CA HIS A 352 21.47 -2.92 26.07
C HIS A 352 21.84 -4.39 26.34
N GLY A 353 23.11 -4.77 26.10
CA GLY A 353 23.65 -6.08 26.44
C GLY A 353 23.21 -7.22 25.52
N TRP A 354 22.76 -6.92 24.29
CA TRP A 354 22.40 -7.96 23.33
C TRP A 354 23.63 -8.42 22.53
N ASN A 355 24.00 -9.69 22.73
CA ASN A 355 25.19 -10.33 22.13
C ASN A 355 24.82 -11.30 20.99
N GLY A 356 23.83 -10.97 20.16
CA GLY A 356 23.40 -11.83 19.06
C GLY A 356 24.24 -11.66 17.78
N GLU A 357 24.27 -12.71 16.96
CA GLU A 357 24.94 -12.70 15.65
C GLU A 357 24.07 -12.03 14.56
N ILE A 358 24.63 -11.07 13.84
CA ILE A 358 24.03 -10.41 12.68
C ILE A 358 24.92 -10.67 11.46
N GLY A 359 24.37 -11.27 10.40
CA GLY A 359 25.04 -11.37 9.09
C GLY A 359 26.00 -12.53 8.88
N GLU A 360 26.72 -12.49 7.75
CA GLU A 360 27.79 -13.45 7.37
C GLU A 360 29.16 -13.14 8.00
N TRP A 361 29.36 -11.96 8.57
CA TRP A 361 30.62 -11.60 9.23
C TRP A 361 30.51 -11.79 10.74
N ASP A 362 31.09 -12.90 11.18
CA ASP A 362 31.21 -13.29 12.57
C ASP A 362 31.96 -12.21 13.38
N LEU A 363 31.36 -11.80 14.50
CA LEU A 363 31.72 -10.60 15.25
C LEU A 363 32.69 -10.89 16.40
N LYS A 364 33.89 -11.35 16.05
CA LYS A 364 35.03 -11.37 16.99
C LYS A 364 36.17 -10.42 16.64
N SER A 365 36.16 -9.74 15.49
CA SER A 365 37.32 -8.97 15.02
C SER A 365 37.13 -7.44 14.94
N SER A 366 35.92 -6.91 15.14
CA SER A 366 35.66 -5.47 14.96
C SER A 366 35.41 -4.67 16.24
N ALA A 367 35.33 -5.33 17.40
CA ALA A 367 35.20 -4.64 18.69
C ALA A 367 36.56 -4.18 19.27
N ASP A 368 37.66 -4.79 18.84
CA ASP A 368 39.02 -4.45 19.30
C ASP A 368 39.61 -3.21 18.60
N GLY A 369 38.89 -2.61 17.64
CA GLY A 369 39.37 -1.51 16.81
C GLY A 369 38.83 -0.11 17.14
N ILE A 370 37.90 0.01 18.11
CA ILE A 370 37.30 1.32 18.44
C ILE A 370 37.87 1.79 19.78
N SER A 371 38.94 2.59 19.69
CA SER A 371 39.44 3.37 20.82
C SER A 371 38.33 4.30 21.33
N PRO A 372 38.13 4.42 22.65
CA PRO A 372 37.16 5.35 23.21
C PRO A 372 37.57 6.79 22.87
N VAL A 373 36.61 7.55 22.34
CA VAL A 373 36.73 9.01 22.16
C VAL A 373 36.95 9.61 23.55
N THR A 374 38.16 10.10 23.79
CA THR A 374 38.52 10.82 25.01
C THR A 374 37.76 12.15 25.06
N GLU A 375 36.95 12.31 26.09
CA GLU A 375 36.40 13.61 26.50
C GLU A 375 37.55 14.61 26.69
N GLY A 376 37.52 15.68 25.90
CA GLY A 376 38.42 16.82 26.06
C GLY A 376 38.15 17.51 27.39
N LYS A 377 39.02 17.27 28.37
CA LYS A 377 39.11 18.07 29.59
C LYS A 377 39.61 19.47 29.24
N THR A 378 38.77 20.44 29.55
CA THR A 378 39.12 21.84 29.73
C THR A 378 40.11 22.03 30.89
N ASN A 379 40.94 23.08 30.74
CA ASN A 379 41.62 23.90 31.76
C ASN A 379 43.08 23.57 32.14
N PRO A 380 43.87 24.58 32.60
CA PRO A 380 43.49 25.91 33.11
C PRO A 380 43.77 27.11 32.20
#